data_AF-A0A6G1KXK8-F1
#
_entry.id   AF-A0A6G1KXK8-F1
#
_cell.length_a   1.000
_cell.length_b   1.000
_cell.length_c   1.000
_cell.angle_alpha   90.00
_cell.angle_beta   90.00
_cell.angle_gamma   90.00
#
_symmetry.space_group_name_H-M   'P 1'
#
loop_
_entity.id
_entity.type
_entity.pdbx_description
1 polymer ?
#
loop_
_entity_poly.entity_id
_entity_poly.type
_entity_poly.pdbx_seq_one_letter_code
_entity_poly.pdbx_strand_id
1 'polypeptide(L)'
;MNRLFGAKSNAPKPTLNSAIANVDSRIESIDVKLAKLNSELTTYQQRLTRMRDGPGKTALKQKALKILQQRKQYESQKDQLQQQSWNMEQAGMMQDNLKNTMATVDAMKTTQKELKRQYGKVNIDKIEKLQDEMAELMEVGNDIQESISRSYDVPEDVDEAELDAELEALGEEVEMGGMEGLGGESEAPSWLGESSVPSFIDEAPEGAQKTMEAAK
;
A
#
# COMPACT_ATOMS: atom_id res chain seq x y z
N MET A 1 4.82 53.49 -14.89
CA MET A 1 4.86 52.24 -15.67
C MET A 1 3.96 51.20 -15.00
N ASN A 2 3.05 50.61 -15.76
CA ASN A 2 2.02 49.70 -15.26
C ASN A 2 2.59 48.37 -14.71
N ARG A 3 1.98 47.94 -13.62
CA ARG A 3 2.21 46.69 -12.89
C ARG A 3 1.65 45.52 -13.74
N LEU A 4 2.52 44.72 -14.34
CA LEU A 4 2.14 43.53 -15.12
C LEU A 4 2.45 42.18 -14.44
N PHE A 5 3.03 42.18 -13.23
CA PHE A 5 3.43 40.96 -12.51
C PHE A 5 2.97 40.98 -11.04
N GLY A 6 1.66 41.09 -10.81
CA GLY A 6 1.14 41.34 -9.47
C GLY A 6 -0.25 40.81 -9.13
N ALA A 7 -0.76 39.81 -9.86
CA ALA A 7 -1.92 39.06 -9.37
C ALA A 7 -1.41 37.86 -8.56
N LYS A 8 -1.71 37.84 -7.24
CA LYS A 8 -1.64 36.59 -6.47
C LYS A 8 -2.64 35.64 -7.12
N SER A 9 -2.13 34.71 -7.91
CA SER A 9 -2.91 33.59 -8.41
C SER A 9 -3.48 32.83 -7.21
N ASN A 10 -4.80 32.90 -7.02
CA ASN A 10 -5.53 32.01 -6.12
C ASN A 10 -5.65 30.59 -6.72
N ALA A 11 -5.01 30.32 -7.87
CA ALA A 11 -4.98 28.98 -8.41
C ALA A 11 -4.11 28.09 -7.52
N PRO A 12 -4.56 26.88 -7.20
CA PRO A 12 -3.75 25.92 -6.46
C PRO A 12 -2.41 25.73 -7.18
N LYS A 13 -1.33 25.65 -6.40
CA LYS A 13 0.00 25.41 -6.96
C LYS A 13 -0.05 24.11 -7.77
N PRO A 14 0.51 24.08 -8.99
CA PRO A 14 0.49 22.88 -9.81
C PRO A 14 1.15 21.73 -9.05
N THR A 15 0.44 20.62 -8.95
CA THR A 15 0.92 19.36 -8.37
C THR A 15 1.36 18.41 -9.48
N LEU A 16 2.22 17.45 -9.17
CA LEU A 16 2.60 16.39 -10.11
C LEU A 16 1.36 15.70 -10.72
N ASN A 17 0.38 15.35 -9.89
CA ASN A 17 -0.87 14.73 -10.35
C ASN A 17 -1.66 15.63 -11.32
N SER A 18 -1.73 16.93 -11.04
CA SER A 18 -2.40 17.88 -11.96
C SER A 18 -1.63 18.05 -13.27
N ALA A 19 -0.30 17.96 -13.25
CA ALA A 19 0.53 18.06 -14.44
C ALA A 19 0.41 16.79 -15.31
N ILE A 20 0.40 15.61 -14.69
CA ILE A 20 0.14 14.31 -15.35
C ILE A 20 -1.22 14.34 -16.05
N ALA A 21 -2.30 14.68 -15.32
CA ALA A 21 -3.65 14.76 -15.90
C ALA A 21 -3.75 15.72 -17.10
N ASN A 22 -3.04 16.85 -17.05
CA ASN A 22 -2.99 17.79 -18.17
C ASN A 22 -2.24 17.22 -19.39
N VAL A 23 -1.17 16.44 -19.17
CA VAL A 23 -0.44 15.76 -20.25
C VAL A 23 -1.29 14.67 -20.87
N ASP A 24 -2.00 13.88 -20.05
CA ASP A 24 -2.88 12.81 -20.52
C ASP A 24 -4.02 13.35 -21.40
N SER A 25 -4.67 14.44 -20.98
CA SER A 25 -5.70 15.12 -21.80
C SER A 25 -5.16 15.61 -23.15
N ARG A 26 -3.88 16.04 -23.20
CA ARG A 26 -3.24 16.41 -24.47
C ARG A 26 -2.97 15.19 -25.34
N ILE A 27 -2.55 14.07 -24.74
CA ILE A 27 -2.36 12.79 -25.44
C ILE A 27 -3.67 12.34 -26.06
N GLU A 28 -4.78 12.34 -25.31
CA GLU A 28 -6.12 12.01 -25.81
C GLU A 28 -6.52 12.91 -27.00
N SER A 29 -6.26 14.21 -26.88
CA SER A 29 -6.53 15.17 -27.96
C SER A 29 -5.71 14.89 -29.22
N ILE A 30 -4.47 14.42 -29.07
CA ILE A 30 -3.62 13.98 -30.19
C ILE A 30 -4.14 12.68 -30.79
N ASP A 31 -4.61 11.73 -29.97
CA ASP A 31 -5.19 10.46 -30.45
C ASP A 31 -6.42 10.69 -31.33
N VAL A 32 -7.29 11.62 -30.94
CA VAL A 32 -8.43 12.02 -31.79
C VAL A 32 -7.95 12.60 -33.14
N LYS A 33 -6.87 13.38 -33.16
CA LYS A 33 -6.31 13.93 -34.42
C LYS A 33 -5.67 12.83 -35.26
N LEU A 34 -4.93 11.91 -34.65
CA LEU A 34 -4.33 10.76 -35.32
C LEU A 34 -5.39 9.86 -35.96
N ALA A 35 -6.50 9.58 -35.25
CA ALA A 35 -7.63 8.82 -35.78
C ALA A 35 -8.24 9.48 -37.03
N LYS A 36 -8.42 10.81 -37.02
CA LYS A 36 -8.91 11.57 -38.19
C LYS A 36 -7.95 11.48 -39.37
N LEU A 37 -6.64 11.68 -39.13
CA LEU A 37 -5.61 11.60 -40.18
C LEU A 37 -5.50 10.19 -40.76
N ASN A 38 -5.63 9.14 -39.94
CA ASN A 38 -5.64 7.74 -40.38
C ASN A 38 -6.85 7.43 -41.28
N SER A 39 -8.03 7.93 -40.93
CA SER A 39 -9.23 7.79 -41.76
C SER A 39 -9.06 8.49 -43.12
N GLU A 40 -8.48 9.70 -43.13
CA GLU A 40 -8.19 10.42 -44.37
C GLU A 40 -7.16 9.69 -45.25
N LEU A 41 -6.08 9.18 -44.65
CA LEU A 41 -5.07 8.36 -45.34
C LEU A 41 -5.66 7.08 -45.94
N THR A 42 -6.54 6.40 -45.21
CA THR A 42 -7.27 5.22 -45.70
C THR A 42 -8.12 5.57 -46.93
N THR A 43 -8.79 6.72 -46.89
CA THR A 43 -9.57 7.22 -48.03
C THR A 43 -8.69 7.51 -49.24
N TYR A 44 -7.52 8.14 -49.05
CA TYR A 44 -6.55 8.36 -50.12
C TYR A 44 -6.03 7.04 -50.70
N GLN A 45 -5.70 6.06 -49.86
CA GLN A 45 -5.23 4.74 -50.28
C GLN A 45 -6.26 4.03 -51.17
N GLN A 46 -7.54 4.01 -50.76
CA GLN A 46 -8.62 3.42 -51.55
C GLN A 46 -8.81 4.12 -52.91
N ARG A 47 -8.68 5.45 -52.96
CA ARG A 47 -8.76 6.19 -54.23
C ARG A 47 -7.54 5.91 -55.12
N LEU A 48 -6.33 5.94 -54.57
CA LEU A 48 -5.08 5.70 -55.31
C LEU A 48 -5.02 4.30 -55.92
N THR A 49 -5.50 3.28 -55.21
CA THR A 49 -5.52 1.88 -55.71
C THR A 49 -6.45 1.68 -56.90
N ARG A 50 -7.55 2.44 -56.98
CA ARG A 50 -8.51 2.39 -58.09
C ARG A 50 -8.13 3.28 -59.28
N MET A 51 -7.12 4.14 -59.13
CA MET A 51 -6.68 5.06 -60.18
C MET A 51 -5.58 4.45 -61.05
N ARG A 52 -5.73 4.62 -62.37
CA ARG A 52 -4.65 4.36 -63.32
C ARG A 52 -3.53 5.39 -63.13
N ASP A 53 -2.31 4.99 -63.47
CA ASP A 53 -1.16 5.88 -63.38
C ASP A 53 -1.32 7.08 -64.32
N GLY A 54 -0.99 8.26 -63.81
CA GLY A 54 -1.14 9.52 -64.52
C GLY A 54 -1.11 10.75 -63.60
N PRO A 55 -1.20 11.96 -64.16
CA PRO A 55 -1.06 13.22 -63.42
C PRO A 55 -2.04 13.36 -62.23
N GLY A 56 -3.28 12.87 -62.38
CA GLY A 56 -4.28 12.88 -61.31
C GLY A 56 -3.90 12.01 -60.11
N LYS A 57 -3.35 10.81 -60.35
CA LYS A 57 -2.87 9.90 -59.30
C LYS A 57 -1.64 10.48 -58.60
N THR A 58 -0.73 11.10 -59.35
CA THR A 58 0.44 11.80 -58.79
C THR A 58 0.03 12.96 -57.88
N ALA A 59 -0.92 13.79 -58.31
CA ALA A 59 -1.42 14.90 -57.49
C ALA A 59 -2.07 14.40 -56.19
N LEU A 60 -2.84 13.31 -56.24
CA LEU A 60 -3.46 12.71 -55.08
C LEU A 60 -2.43 12.10 -54.11
N LYS A 61 -1.37 11.47 -54.65
CA LYS A 61 -0.24 10.94 -53.85
C LYS A 61 0.48 12.07 -53.10
N GLN A 62 0.68 13.22 -53.74
CA GLN A 62 1.28 14.39 -53.07
C GLN A 62 0.43 14.92 -51.92
N LYS A 63 -0.91 14.93 -52.07
CA LYS A 63 -1.82 15.28 -50.96
C LYS A 63 -1.71 14.27 -49.82
N ALA A 64 -1.74 12.98 -50.13
CA ALA A 64 -1.60 11.90 -49.13
C ALA A 64 -0.26 11.98 -48.39
N LEU A 65 0.84 12.32 -49.07
CA LEU A 65 2.15 12.50 -48.44
C LEU A 65 2.15 13.61 -47.39
N LYS A 66 1.47 14.74 -47.64
CA LYS A 66 1.36 15.84 -46.65
C LYS A 66 0.60 15.40 -45.39
N ILE A 67 -0.50 14.66 -45.57
CA ILE A 67 -1.26 14.11 -44.44
C ILE A 67 -0.43 13.09 -43.66
N LEU A 68 0.34 12.25 -44.35
CA LEU A 68 1.24 11.29 -43.70
C LEU A 68 2.34 11.99 -42.89
N GLN A 69 2.92 13.08 -43.42
CA GLN A 69 3.88 13.90 -42.69
C GLN A 69 3.26 14.50 -41.42
N GLN A 70 2.05 15.04 -41.51
CA GLN A 70 1.33 15.59 -40.36
C GLN A 70 1.02 14.51 -39.31
N ARG A 71 0.61 13.32 -39.74
CA ARG A 71 0.41 12.17 -38.85
C ARG A 71 1.69 11.82 -38.10
N LYS A 72 2.82 11.67 -38.80
CA LYS A 72 4.11 11.35 -38.17
C LYS A 72 4.55 12.42 -37.17
N GLN A 73 4.27 13.69 -37.46
CA GLN A 73 4.55 14.78 -36.52
C GLN A 73 3.73 14.64 -35.23
N TYR A 74 2.45 14.29 -35.32
CA TYR A 74 1.61 14.06 -34.14
C TYR A 74 1.99 12.77 -33.39
N GLU A 75 2.40 11.71 -34.07
CA GLU A 75 2.95 10.51 -33.42
C GLU A 75 4.18 10.88 -32.59
N SER A 76 5.13 11.61 -33.17
CA SER A 76 6.32 12.07 -32.44
C SER A 76 5.98 12.98 -31.26
N GLN A 77 4.99 13.86 -31.38
CA GLN A 77 4.52 14.69 -30.25
C GLN A 77 3.88 13.84 -29.15
N LYS A 78 3.10 12.82 -29.52
CA LYS A 78 2.51 11.88 -28.56
C LYS A 78 3.61 11.15 -27.79
N ASP A 79 4.59 10.59 -28.48
CA ASP A 79 5.70 9.84 -27.86
C ASP A 79 6.46 10.71 -26.84
N GLN A 80 6.73 11.97 -27.19
CA GLN A 80 7.36 12.93 -26.28
C GLN A 80 6.52 13.21 -25.03
N LEU A 81 5.20 13.38 -25.19
CA LEU A 81 4.30 13.60 -24.06
C LEU A 81 4.15 12.35 -23.20
N GLN A 82 4.14 11.16 -23.78
CA GLN A 82 4.12 9.90 -23.03
C GLN A 82 5.39 9.75 -22.20
N GLN A 83 6.56 10.05 -22.77
CA GLN A 83 7.81 10.06 -22.01
C GLN A 83 7.78 11.09 -20.87
N GLN A 84 7.19 12.27 -21.11
CA GLN A 84 7.03 13.29 -20.08
C GLN A 84 6.11 12.81 -18.95
N SER A 85 4.97 12.19 -19.29
CA SER A 85 4.02 11.65 -18.30
C SER A 85 4.70 10.59 -17.44
N TRP A 86 5.40 9.64 -18.08
CA TRP A 86 6.15 8.60 -17.38
C TRP A 86 7.23 9.15 -16.45
N ASN A 87 8.02 10.14 -16.89
CA ASN A 87 9.01 10.79 -16.02
C ASN A 87 8.36 11.45 -14.79
N MET A 88 7.17 12.05 -14.95
CA MET A 88 6.43 12.65 -13.84
C MET A 88 5.86 11.59 -12.90
N GLU A 89 5.35 10.47 -13.42
CA GLU A 89 4.89 9.33 -12.61
C GLU A 89 6.03 8.76 -11.77
N GLN A 90 7.22 8.57 -12.35
CA GLN A 90 8.41 8.14 -11.61
C GLN A 90 8.80 9.14 -10.52
N ALA A 91 8.76 10.44 -10.81
CA ALA A 91 8.99 11.47 -9.80
C ALA A 91 7.93 11.45 -8.68
N GLY A 92 6.67 11.14 -9.01
CA GLY A 92 5.59 10.93 -8.05
C GLY A 92 5.88 9.76 -7.11
N MET A 93 6.27 8.61 -7.66
CA MET A 93 6.66 7.43 -6.86
C MET A 93 7.84 7.74 -5.93
N MET A 94 8.85 8.46 -6.42
CA MET A 94 9.98 8.91 -5.61
C MET A 94 9.52 9.85 -4.48
N GLN A 95 8.62 10.77 -4.78
CA GLN A 95 8.06 11.68 -3.77
C GLN A 95 7.33 10.90 -2.67
N ASP A 96 6.54 9.89 -3.02
CA ASP A 96 5.80 9.09 -2.05
C ASP A 96 6.73 8.20 -1.20
N ASN A 97 7.78 7.63 -1.79
CA ASN A 97 8.83 6.93 -1.04
C ASN A 97 9.51 7.88 -0.04
N LEU A 98 9.84 9.11 -0.45
CA LEU A 98 10.42 10.12 0.43
C LEU A 98 9.49 10.49 1.58
N LYS A 99 8.17 10.60 1.35
CA LYS A 99 7.19 10.83 2.43
C LYS A 99 7.18 9.69 3.45
N ASN A 100 7.20 8.44 2.99
CA ASN A 100 7.25 7.27 3.87
C ASN A 100 8.55 7.23 4.69
N THR A 101 9.67 7.56 4.05
CA THR A 101 10.97 7.68 4.72
C THR A 101 10.94 8.78 5.78
N MET A 102 10.37 9.95 5.48
CA MET A 102 10.21 11.03 6.44
C MET A 102 9.33 10.62 7.62
N ALA A 103 8.20 9.97 7.37
CA ALA A 103 7.33 9.46 8.44
C ALA A 103 8.06 8.47 9.36
N THR A 104 8.89 7.59 8.78
CA THR A 104 9.76 6.68 9.55
C THR A 104 10.78 7.46 10.39
N VAL A 105 11.46 8.44 9.80
CA VAL A 105 12.43 9.29 10.51
C VAL A 105 11.76 10.07 11.65
N ASP A 106 10.56 10.59 11.45
CA ASP A 106 9.83 11.31 12.49
C ASP A 106 9.33 10.38 13.60
N ALA A 107 8.93 9.15 13.27
CA ALA A 107 8.66 8.11 14.26
C ALA A 107 9.93 7.79 15.07
N MET A 108 11.07 7.58 14.42
CA MET A 108 12.35 7.34 15.10
C MET A 108 12.77 8.50 16.01
N LYS A 109 12.60 9.76 15.58
CA LYS A 109 12.86 10.94 16.42
C LYS A 109 11.95 10.97 17.64
N THR A 110 10.67 10.63 17.47
CA THR A 110 9.70 10.57 18.56
C THR A 110 10.07 9.47 19.55
N THR A 111 10.38 8.27 19.07
CA THR A 111 10.88 7.16 19.87
C THR A 111 12.17 7.52 20.59
N GLN A 112 13.14 8.15 19.92
CA GLN A 112 14.38 8.59 20.55
C GLN A 112 14.14 9.60 21.68
N LYS A 113 13.19 10.53 21.51
CA LYS A 113 12.82 11.50 22.55
C LYS A 113 12.17 10.81 23.74
N GLU A 114 11.28 9.84 23.50
CA GLU A 114 10.64 9.06 24.56
C GLU A 114 11.65 8.16 25.27
N LEU A 115 12.55 7.47 24.54
CA LEU A 115 13.65 6.72 25.11
C LEU A 115 14.52 7.61 26.00
N LYS A 116 14.94 8.80 25.54
CA LYS A 116 15.68 9.75 26.38
C LYS A 116 14.90 10.17 27.63
N ARG A 117 13.57 10.33 27.54
CA ARG A 117 12.70 10.67 28.68
C ARG A 117 12.59 9.52 29.68
N GLN A 118 12.51 8.28 29.20
CA GLN A 118 12.44 7.08 30.02
C GLN A 118 13.81 6.82 30.67
N TYR A 119 14.89 6.78 29.90
CA TYR A 119 16.25 6.62 30.43
C TYR A 119 16.69 7.77 31.34
N GLY A 120 16.28 9.02 31.08
CA GLY A 120 16.55 10.16 31.97
C GLY A 120 15.81 10.11 33.31
N LYS A 121 14.85 9.19 33.48
CA LYS A 121 14.14 8.92 34.76
C LYS A 121 14.62 7.65 35.44
N VAL A 122 15.49 6.88 34.80
CA VAL A 122 16.07 5.66 35.33
C VAL A 122 17.35 6.07 36.06
N ASN A 123 17.32 6.06 37.40
CA ASN A 123 18.53 6.19 38.20
C ASN A 123 19.39 4.94 37.96
N ILE A 124 20.57 5.11 37.36
CA ILE A 124 21.55 4.04 37.16
C ILE A 124 21.86 3.35 38.50
N ASP A 125 22.00 4.12 39.59
CA ASP A 125 22.18 3.58 40.95
C ASP A 125 21.06 2.65 41.42
N LYS A 126 19.83 2.82 40.90
CA LYS A 126 18.71 1.91 41.18
C LYS A 126 18.74 0.68 40.28
N ILE A 127 19.29 0.78 39.07
CA ILE A 127 19.55 -0.39 38.22
C ILE A 127 20.68 -1.23 38.79
N GLU A 128 21.77 -0.62 39.28
CA GLU A 128 22.86 -1.35 39.94
C GLU A 128 22.34 -2.09 41.17
N LYS A 129 21.54 -1.43 42.02
CA LYS A 129 20.86 -2.10 43.14
C LYS A 129 19.88 -3.20 42.71
N LEU A 130 19.14 -3.00 41.62
CA LEU A 130 18.25 -4.03 41.07
C LEU A 130 19.03 -5.19 40.44
N GLN A 131 20.21 -4.95 39.88
CA GLN A 131 21.11 -5.98 39.38
C GLN A 131 21.72 -6.76 40.54
N ASP A 132 22.13 -6.10 41.62
CA ASP A 132 22.63 -6.74 42.83
C ASP A 132 21.51 -7.58 43.49
N GLU A 133 20.31 -7.03 43.62
CA GLU A 133 19.13 -7.76 44.12
C GLU A 133 18.70 -8.89 43.16
N MET A 134 18.83 -8.74 41.84
CA MET A 134 18.61 -9.83 40.87
C MET A 134 19.68 -10.91 40.94
N ALA A 135 20.94 -10.54 41.18
CA ALA A 135 22.03 -11.49 41.37
C ALA A 135 21.80 -12.30 42.65
N GLU A 136 21.42 -11.64 43.76
CA GLU A 136 20.99 -12.32 44.99
C GLU A 136 19.74 -13.18 44.77
N LEU A 137 18.75 -12.72 44.00
CA LEU A 137 17.55 -13.51 43.70
C LEU A 137 17.80 -14.68 42.74
N MET A 138 18.75 -14.56 41.81
CA MET A 138 19.19 -15.69 40.97
C MET A 138 20.03 -16.68 41.77
N GLU A 139 20.84 -16.22 42.72
CA GLU A 139 21.57 -17.07 43.65
C GLU A 139 20.60 -17.84 44.56
N VAL A 140 19.62 -17.15 45.15
CA VAL A 140 18.52 -17.77 45.91
C VAL A 140 17.66 -18.67 45.00
N GLY A 141 17.44 -18.26 43.75
CA GLY A 141 16.72 -19.05 42.75
C GLY A 141 17.46 -20.34 42.38
N ASN A 142 18.78 -20.29 42.23
CA ASN A 142 19.65 -21.45 42.02
C ASN A 142 19.73 -22.32 43.28
N ASP A 143 19.78 -21.74 44.47
CA ASP A 143 19.71 -22.47 45.75
C ASP A 143 18.36 -23.16 45.94
N ILE A 144 17.26 -22.51 45.53
CA ILE A 144 15.92 -23.09 45.51
C ILE A 144 15.83 -24.18 44.45
N GLN A 145 16.36 -23.94 43.24
CA GLN A 145 16.41 -24.92 42.16
C GLN A 145 17.26 -26.14 42.57
N GLU A 146 18.38 -25.95 43.27
CA GLU A 146 19.25 -27.03 43.77
C GLU A 146 18.59 -27.76 44.94
N SER A 147 17.87 -27.05 45.82
CA SER A 147 17.10 -27.63 46.92
C SER A 147 15.87 -28.41 46.44
N ILE A 148 15.21 -27.96 45.37
CA ILE A 148 14.09 -28.66 44.71
C ILE A 148 14.62 -29.80 43.81
N SER A 149 15.75 -29.60 43.11
CA SER A 149 16.44 -30.58 42.25
C SER A 149 17.00 -31.77 43.02
N ARG A 150 17.42 -31.59 44.29
CA ARG A 150 17.70 -32.72 45.20
C ARG A 150 16.53 -33.71 45.35
N SER A 151 15.32 -33.35 44.90
CA SER A 151 14.11 -34.17 44.97
C SER A 151 13.66 -34.75 43.63
N TYR A 152 14.21 -34.30 42.50
CA TYR A 152 13.88 -34.82 41.17
C TYR A 152 15.15 -34.87 40.31
N ASP A 153 15.96 -35.88 40.59
CA ASP A 153 17.00 -36.35 39.68
C ASP A 153 16.27 -36.98 38.48
N VAL A 154 15.98 -36.15 37.46
CA VAL A 154 15.49 -36.63 36.17
C VAL A 154 16.69 -37.25 35.47
N PRO A 155 16.65 -38.55 35.10
CA PRO A 155 17.78 -39.21 34.48
C PRO A 155 18.22 -38.46 33.22
N GLU A 156 19.51 -38.13 33.13
CA GLU A 156 20.11 -37.40 31.99
C GLU A 156 20.11 -38.20 30.68
N ASP A 157 19.63 -39.44 30.67
CA ASP A 157 19.57 -40.27 29.49
C ASP A 157 18.13 -40.39 28.99
N VAL A 158 17.61 -39.29 28.42
CA VAL A 158 16.47 -39.38 27.49
C VAL A 158 17.02 -39.87 26.16
N ASP A 159 16.77 -41.14 25.83
CA ASP A 159 17.23 -41.73 24.57
C ASP A 159 16.42 -41.10 23.43
N GLU A 160 17.10 -40.39 22.51
CA GLU A 160 16.46 -39.64 21.41
C GLU A 160 15.52 -40.52 20.58
N ALA A 161 15.77 -41.83 20.53
CA ALA A 161 14.94 -42.80 19.81
C ALA A 161 13.56 -43.04 20.46
N GLU A 162 13.42 -42.91 21.78
CA GLU A 162 12.13 -43.05 22.48
C GLU A 162 11.32 -41.75 22.39
N LEU A 163 12.00 -40.60 22.43
CA LEU A 163 11.40 -39.28 22.22
C LEU A 163 10.84 -39.11 20.81
N ASP A 164 11.56 -39.58 19.80
CA ASP A 164 11.11 -39.54 18.41
C ASP A 164 9.90 -40.45 18.18
N ALA A 165 9.86 -41.63 18.83
CA ALA A 165 8.72 -42.54 18.75
C ALA A 165 7.45 -41.97 19.41
N GLU A 166 7.58 -41.24 20.53
CA GLU A 166 6.45 -40.54 21.16
C GLU A 166 5.97 -39.33 20.35
N LEU A 167 6.88 -38.58 19.72
CA LEU A 167 6.53 -37.48 18.82
C LEU A 167 5.79 -37.96 17.56
N GLU A 168 6.18 -39.10 17.01
CA GLU A 168 5.51 -39.71 15.85
C GLU A 168 4.09 -40.17 16.21
N ALA A 169 3.90 -40.80 17.38
CA ALA A 169 2.57 -41.19 17.86
C ALA A 169 1.63 -39.98 18.09
N LEU A 170 2.15 -38.84 18.54
CA LEU A 170 1.38 -37.61 18.74
C LEU A 170 0.97 -36.95 17.40
N GLY A 171 1.82 -37.07 16.37
CA GLY A 171 1.53 -36.64 15.01
C GLY A 171 0.43 -37.49 14.36
N GLU A 172 0.46 -38.81 14.56
CA GLU A 172 -0.59 -39.72 14.12
C GLU A 172 -1.94 -39.43 14.83
N GLU A 173 -1.95 -39.01 16.10
CA GLU A 173 -3.19 -38.62 16.80
C GLU A 173 -3.82 -37.35 16.20
N VAL A 174 -3.00 -36.37 15.79
CA VAL A 174 -3.45 -35.16 15.10
C VAL A 174 -3.95 -35.48 13.68
N GLU A 175 -3.31 -36.42 12.98
CA GLU A 175 -3.72 -36.84 11.65
C GLU A 175 -5.01 -37.69 11.68
N MET A 176 -5.18 -38.58 12.68
CA MET A 176 -6.44 -39.28 12.93
C MET A 176 -7.56 -38.32 13.33
N GLY A 177 -7.28 -37.32 14.18
CA GLY A 177 -8.23 -36.27 14.54
C GLY A 177 -8.59 -35.33 13.38
N GLY A 178 -7.69 -35.17 12.41
CA GLY A 178 -7.91 -34.40 11.17
C GLY A 178 -8.68 -35.15 10.09
N MET A 179 -8.61 -36.49 10.06
CA MET A 179 -9.31 -37.34 9.09
C MET A 179 -10.76 -37.64 9.48
N GLU A 180 -11.13 -37.59 10.77
CA GLU A 180 -12.55 -37.67 11.19
C GLU A 180 -13.34 -36.36 10.94
N GLY A 181 -12.67 -35.26 10.62
CA GLY A 181 -13.30 -33.93 10.48
C GLY A 181 -13.55 -33.44 9.06
N LEU A 182 -13.03 -34.10 8.01
CA LEU A 182 -13.07 -33.57 6.64
C LEU A 182 -14.03 -34.35 5.73
N GLY A 183 -15.30 -34.25 6.08
CA GLY A 183 -16.44 -34.57 5.23
C GLY A 183 -17.44 -33.41 5.18
N GLY A 184 -17.01 -32.22 4.73
CA GLY A 184 -17.95 -31.12 4.47
C GLY A 184 -17.32 -29.73 4.47
N GLU A 185 -17.16 -29.19 3.26
CA GLU A 185 -17.08 -27.78 2.89
C GLU A 185 -15.96 -26.89 3.50
N SER A 186 -15.25 -26.26 2.57
CA SER A 186 -14.19 -25.29 2.75
C SER A 186 -14.63 -24.06 3.53
N GLU A 187 -14.13 -23.89 4.75
CA GLU A 187 -14.07 -22.58 5.42
C GLU A 187 -12.67 -22.36 5.98
N ALA A 188 -12.05 -21.26 5.53
CA ALA A 188 -10.79 -20.76 6.07
C ALA A 188 -10.97 -20.38 7.55
N PRO A 189 -9.90 -20.40 8.37
CA PRO A 189 -9.98 -20.24 9.81
C PRO A 189 -10.71 -18.96 10.26
N SER A 190 -11.49 -19.05 11.34
CA SER A 190 -12.44 -18.01 11.79
C SER A 190 -11.83 -16.68 12.25
N TRP A 191 -10.51 -16.49 12.14
CA TRP A 191 -9.84 -15.20 12.37
C TRP A 191 -9.75 -14.34 11.10
N LEU A 192 -10.10 -14.89 9.92
CA LEU A 192 -10.02 -14.22 8.63
C LEU A 192 -11.35 -13.65 8.10
N GLY A 193 -12.44 -13.73 8.87
CA GLY A 193 -13.78 -13.31 8.46
C GLY A 193 -14.39 -12.22 9.36
N GLU A 194 -14.64 -11.05 8.76
CA GLU A 194 -15.61 -10.04 9.19
C GLU A 194 -15.26 -9.19 10.42
N SER A 195 -14.50 -8.12 10.17
CA SER A 195 -14.38 -6.95 11.05
C SER A 195 -15.70 -6.15 11.07
N SER A 196 -16.74 -6.69 11.71
CA SER A 196 -17.87 -5.90 12.18
C SER A 196 -17.45 -5.21 13.48
N VAL A 197 -17.08 -3.94 13.36
CA VAL A 197 -16.82 -3.04 14.49
C VAL A 197 -18.02 -3.10 15.46
N PRO A 198 -17.83 -3.33 16.76
CA PRO A 198 -18.95 -3.41 17.70
C PRO A 198 -19.72 -2.08 17.71
N SER A 199 -21.02 -2.12 17.42
CA SER A 199 -21.89 -0.96 17.55
C SER A 199 -22.13 -0.68 19.03
N PHE A 200 -21.39 0.27 19.60
CA PHE A 200 -21.73 0.86 20.89
C PHE A 200 -23.09 1.56 20.72
N ILE A 201 -24.14 0.97 21.29
CA ILE A 201 -25.48 1.54 21.35
C ILE A 201 -25.40 2.75 22.29
N ASP A 202 -25.41 3.95 21.72
CA ASP A 202 -25.61 5.20 22.48
C ASP A 202 -27.00 5.73 22.10
N GLU A 203 -27.99 5.19 22.80
CA GLU A 203 -29.40 5.55 22.71
C GLU A 203 -29.58 6.98 23.23
N ALA A 204 -30.00 7.90 22.36
CA ALA A 204 -30.31 9.27 22.74
C ALA A 204 -31.51 9.28 23.72
N PRO A 205 -31.45 10.01 24.84
CA PRO A 205 -32.56 10.04 25.78
C PRO A 205 -33.78 10.72 25.16
N GLU A 206 -34.84 9.94 24.90
CA GLU A 206 -36.14 10.45 24.50
C GLU A 206 -36.74 11.28 25.65
N GLY A 207 -36.82 12.59 25.43
CA GLY A 207 -37.48 13.53 26.32
C GLY A 207 -39.00 13.28 26.36
N ALA A 208 -39.43 12.70 27.48
CA ALA A 208 -40.75 12.83 28.12
C ALA A 208 -41.86 13.56 27.34
N GLN A 209 -42.78 12.80 26.75
CA GLN A 209 -44.14 13.26 26.51
C GLN A 209 -45.14 12.15 26.85
N LYS A 210 -46.27 12.58 27.46
CA LYS A 210 -47.48 11.84 27.87
C LYS A 210 -47.34 11.29 29.32
N THR A 211 -48.17 11.63 30.30
CA THR A 211 -49.55 12.14 30.35
C THR A 211 -49.81 12.68 31.76
N MET A 212 -50.44 13.85 31.91
CA MET A 212 -51.38 14.07 33.02
C MET A 212 -52.66 14.64 32.41
N GLU A 213 -53.62 13.74 32.21
CA GLU A 213 -55.00 14.11 31.91
C GLU A 213 -55.80 14.06 33.22
N ALA A 214 -56.39 15.20 33.55
CA ALA A 214 -57.60 15.46 34.31
C ALA A 214 -57.87 14.82 35.70
N ALA A 215 -58.28 15.75 36.59
CA ALA A 215 -59.38 15.66 37.55
C ALA A 215 -59.13 15.05 38.94
N LYS A 216 -58.93 15.93 39.93
CA LYS A 216 -59.97 16.24 40.93
C LYS A 216 -59.72 17.58 41.62
#